data_AF-A0A3S4F4D2-F1
#
_entry.id   AF-A0A3S4F4D2-F1
#
_cell.length_a   1.000
_cell.length_b   1.000
_cell.length_c   1.000
_cell.angle_alpha   90.00
_cell.angle_beta   90.00
_cell.angle_gamma   90.00
#
_symmetry.space_group_name_H-M   'P 1'
#
loop_
_entity.id
_entity.type
_entity.pdbx_description
1 polymer ?
#
loop_
_entity_poly.entity_id
_entity_poly.type
_entity_poly.pdbx_seq_one_letter_code
_entity_poly.pdbx_strand_id
1 'polypeptide(L)'
;MKLPQLALALVLAKSAAWTRIAGSEELDTILRDNERTLIAYVLPNDTKSQVFEQEWSSLLDGEADEKLNATAFQAIDDVVFIGRFGPDHEHLRSQFDQAARTYHDRFSFAVAEARQGQEPTLACYNNLDGEHKSTAEFASPRAIPAFVKLCSAPLIPELMRSNELSFYESRKSIVHYFVHNEKEREAYVAEMRPLAKKLREYLHFVTTDANEYADAAEMMGLRRGAGGLSVQNPNTGDVYPYARREKITAATVEAFLGDIVQGKVQPWRGDAGHDEL
;
A
#
# COMPACT_ATOMS: atom_id res chain seq x y z
N MET A 1 -36.81 27.94 30.95
CA MET A 1 -35.34 27.80 31.04
C MET A 1 -34.81 27.99 29.62
N LYS A 2 -34.13 29.11 29.35
CA LYS A 2 -33.71 29.52 27.99
C LYS A 2 -32.49 28.71 27.55
N LEU A 3 -32.55 28.08 26.38
CA LEU A 3 -31.37 27.51 25.71
C LEU A 3 -30.49 28.65 25.17
N PRO A 4 -29.16 28.58 25.29
CA PRO A 4 -28.27 29.55 24.65
C PRO A 4 -28.24 29.30 23.13
N GLN A 5 -28.17 30.41 22.40
CA GLN A 5 -28.22 30.52 20.95
C GLN A 5 -26.90 30.13 20.28
N LEU A 6 -27.03 29.77 18.99
CA LEU A 6 -26.02 29.71 17.92
C LEU A 6 -25.09 28.49 17.88
N ALA A 7 -25.49 27.51 17.05
CA ALA A 7 -24.60 26.54 16.43
C ALA A 7 -24.29 27.05 15.02
N LEU A 8 -23.03 27.40 14.79
CA LEU A 8 -22.51 27.81 13.50
C LEU A 8 -22.01 26.56 12.77
N ALA A 9 -22.62 26.23 11.63
CA ALA A 9 -22.19 25.14 10.79
C ALA A 9 -21.43 25.71 9.60
N LEU A 10 -20.40 25.02 9.14
CA LEU A 10 -19.78 25.30 7.85
C LEU A 10 -20.02 24.13 6.92
N VAL A 11 -20.35 24.40 5.66
CA VAL A 11 -20.62 23.37 4.67
C VAL A 11 -19.74 23.58 3.44
N LEU A 12 -19.11 22.49 2.98
CA LEU A 12 -18.49 22.42 1.66
C LEU A 12 -19.54 22.08 0.60
N ALA A 13 -19.94 23.08 -0.18
CA ALA A 13 -20.59 22.88 -1.46
C ALA A 13 -19.58 23.17 -2.58
N LYS A 14 -19.67 22.39 -3.66
CA LYS A 14 -18.75 22.38 -4.80
C LYS A 14 -18.30 23.81 -5.19
N SER A 15 -16.98 24.03 -5.15
CA SER A 15 -16.27 25.22 -5.67
C SER A 15 -16.55 26.59 -5.03
N ALA A 16 -16.64 26.69 -3.69
CA ALA A 16 -16.41 27.97 -3.02
C ALA A 16 -15.92 27.77 -1.59
N ALA A 17 -15.02 28.66 -1.18
CA ALA A 17 -14.71 29.06 0.19
C ALA A 17 -15.66 28.54 1.29
N TRP A 18 -15.08 28.04 2.39
CA TRP A 18 -15.75 27.84 3.68
C TRP A 18 -16.83 28.89 3.95
N THR A 19 -18.11 28.47 3.92
CA THR A 19 -19.26 29.38 4.11
C THR A 19 -19.75 29.31 5.55
N ARG A 20 -19.83 30.46 6.21
CA ARG A 20 -20.27 30.61 7.60
C ARG A 20 -21.79 30.59 7.70
N ILE A 21 -22.38 29.54 8.27
CA ILE A 21 -23.84 29.39 8.39
C ILE A 21 -24.25 29.52 9.86
N ALA A 22 -25.16 30.45 10.16
CA ALA A 22 -25.62 30.70 11.53
C ALA A 22 -26.97 30.06 11.88
N GLY A 23 -27.66 29.45 10.90
CA GLY A 23 -29.02 28.91 11.04
C GLY A 23 -29.18 27.46 10.59
N SER A 24 -30.08 26.71 11.23
CA SER A 24 -30.32 25.29 10.95
C SER A 24 -31.04 25.04 9.61
N GLU A 25 -31.90 25.94 9.16
CA GLU A 25 -32.62 25.79 7.87
C GLU A 25 -31.67 25.90 6.67
N GLU A 26 -30.67 26.77 6.78
CA GLU A 26 -29.66 26.97 5.74
C GLU A 26 -28.71 25.77 5.68
N LEU A 27 -28.34 25.21 6.84
CA LEU A 27 -27.60 23.95 6.92
C LEU A 27 -28.36 22.78 6.26
N ASP A 28 -29.65 22.63 6.55
CA ASP A 28 -30.48 21.57 5.98
C ASP A 28 -30.60 21.67 4.46
N THR A 29 -30.61 22.89 3.92
CA THR A 29 -30.66 23.11 2.46
C THR A 29 -29.35 22.65 1.82
N ILE A 30 -28.22 23.05 2.38
CA ILE A 30 -26.92 22.75 1.78
C ILE A 30 -26.58 21.25 1.93
N LEU A 31 -27.02 20.61 3.01
CA LEU A 31 -26.92 19.15 3.20
C LEU A 31 -27.74 18.35 2.18
N ARG A 32 -28.86 18.89 1.69
CA ARG A 32 -29.68 18.24 0.66
C ARG A 32 -29.07 18.38 -0.73
N ASP A 33 -28.47 19.53 -1.00
CA ASP A 33 -27.97 19.87 -2.34
C ASP A 33 -26.57 19.30 -2.63
N ASN A 34 -25.85 18.84 -1.59
CA ASN A 34 -24.49 18.32 -1.74
C ASN A 34 -24.36 16.86 -1.29
N GLU A 35 -23.88 16.00 -2.19
CA GLU A 35 -23.66 14.57 -1.91
C GLU A 35 -22.64 14.29 -0.80
N ARG A 36 -21.71 15.23 -0.54
CA ARG A 36 -20.72 15.15 0.53
C ARG A 36 -20.47 16.53 1.09
N THR A 37 -20.68 16.67 2.40
CA THR A 37 -20.56 17.92 3.15
C THR A 37 -19.68 17.65 4.38
N LEU A 38 -18.55 18.36 4.49
CA LEU A 38 -17.78 18.39 5.73
C LEU A 38 -18.30 19.52 6.61
N ILE A 39 -18.62 19.22 7.87
CA ILE A 39 -19.08 20.23 8.85
C ILE A 39 -18.07 20.35 9.98
N ALA A 40 -17.59 21.57 10.18
CA ALA A 40 -16.85 21.95 11.37
C ALA A 40 -17.75 22.79 12.29
N TYR A 41 -17.81 22.41 13.57
CA TYR A 41 -18.51 23.18 14.59
C TYR A 41 -17.50 24.09 15.30
N VAL A 42 -17.71 25.39 15.20
CA VAL A 42 -16.88 26.40 15.86
C VAL A 42 -17.64 26.96 17.06
N LEU A 43 -17.10 26.78 18.26
CA LEU A 43 -17.69 27.36 19.47
C LEU A 43 -17.16 28.79 19.65
N PRO A 44 -18.01 29.84 19.64
CA PRO A 44 -17.56 31.24 19.59
C PRO A 44 -16.65 31.67 20.75
N ASN A 45 -16.79 31.02 21.91
CA ASN A 45 -16.07 31.36 23.14
C ASN A 45 -14.96 30.35 23.49
N ASP A 46 -14.70 29.37 22.61
CA ASP A 46 -13.61 28.42 22.83
C ASP A 46 -12.32 28.95 22.23
N THR A 47 -11.25 28.97 23.04
CA THR A 47 -9.97 29.56 22.64
C THR A 47 -9.28 28.75 21.55
N LYS A 48 -9.51 27.43 21.49
CA LYS A 48 -8.94 26.58 20.44
C LYS A 48 -9.68 26.79 19.12
N SER A 49 -11.01 26.95 19.17
CA SER A 49 -11.82 27.29 18.00
C SER A 49 -11.42 28.63 17.35
N GLN A 50 -11.08 29.65 18.16
CA GLN A 50 -10.64 30.96 17.65
C GLN A 50 -9.26 30.92 16.98
N VAL A 51 -8.35 30.03 17.42
CA VAL A 51 -7.02 29.84 16.80
C VAL A 51 -7.17 29.23 15.41
N PHE A 52 -8.03 28.22 15.26
CA PHE A 52 -8.31 27.61 13.96
C PHE A 52 -9.00 28.59 13.00
N GLU A 53 -9.78 29.54 13.50
CA GLU A 53 -10.48 30.52 12.66
C GLU A 53 -9.51 31.42 11.87
N GLN A 54 -8.34 31.76 12.44
CA GLN A 54 -7.28 32.50 11.73
C GLN A 54 -6.61 31.65 10.64
N GLU A 55 -6.27 30.40 10.95
CA GLU A 55 -5.69 29.48 9.96
C GLU A 55 -6.68 29.20 8.81
N TRP A 56 -7.97 29.00 9.12
CA TRP A 56 -8.99 28.76 8.10
C TRP A 56 -9.29 29.99 7.25
N SER A 57 -9.26 31.18 7.84
CA SER A 57 -9.41 32.44 7.08
C SER A 57 -8.25 32.63 6.09
N SER A 58 -7.03 32.23 6.45
CA SER A 58 -5.89 32.27 5.52
C SER A 58 -6.03 31.30 4.34
N LEU A 59 -6.74 30.18 4.52
CA LEU A 59 -7.08 29.23 3.44
C LEU A 59 -8.21 29.73 2.53
N LEU A 60 -8.97 30.74 2.97
CA LEU A 60 -10.07 31.35 2.21
C LEU A 60 -9.62 32.50 1.30
N ASP A 61 -8.60 33.24 1.74
CA ASP A 61 -8.04 34.37 0.99
C ASP A 61 -7.09 33.92 -0.15
N GLY A 62 -6.58 32.69 -0.07
CA GLY A 62 -6.06 32.02 -1.25
C GLY A 62 -7.25 31.54 -2.07
N GLU A 63 -7.36 31.97 -3.33
CA GLU A 63 -8.18 31.25 -4.30
C GLU A 63 -7.83 29.77 -4.18
N ALA A 64 -8.75 28.99 -3.61
CA ALA A 64 -8.68 27.53 -3.63
C ALA A 64 -8.99 27.07 -5.06
N ASP A 65 -8.18 27.52 -6.02
CA ASP A 65 -8.00 26.90 -7.32
C ASP A 65 -6.97 25.77 -7.21
N GLU A 66 -6.97 25.07 -6.07
CA GLU A 66 -6.40 23.74 -6.02
C GLU A 66 -7.46 22.78 -6.54
N LYS A 67 -7.77 22.89 -7.85
CA LYS A 67 -7.96 21.67 -8.63
C LYS A 67 -6.77 20.81 -8.26
N LEU A 68 -6.95 19.84 -7.37
CA LEU A 68 -5.90 18.90 -7.01
C LEU A 68 -5.44 18.32 -8.34
N ASN A 69 -4.32 18.85 -8.84
CA ASN A 69 -3.88 18.50 -10.18
C ASN A 69 -3.65 17.00 -10.13
N ALA A 70 -4.01 16.27 -11.18
CA ALA A 70 -3.86 14.82 -11.17
C ALA A 70 -2.42 14.39 -10.82
N THR A 71 -1.44 15.29 -10.95
CA THR A 71 -0.07 15.20 -10.44
C THR A 71 0.07 15.29 -8.92
N ALA A 72 -0.59 16.25 -8.26
CA ALA A 72 -0.55 16.40 -6.80
C ALA A 72 -1.23 15.23 -6.08
N PHE A 73 -2.33 14.71 -6.66
CA PHE A 73 -3.05 13.56 -6.10
C PHE A 73 -2.19 12.28 -6.05
N GLN A 74 -1.19 12.15 -6.93
CA GLN A 74 -0.35 10.95 -7.02
C GLN A 74 0.41 10.65 -5.73
N ALA A 75 0.70 11.68 -4.93
CA ALA A 75 1.53 11.60 -3.74
C ALA A 75 0.74 11.67 -2.42
N ILE A 76 -0.59 11.62 -2.48
CA ILE A 76 -1.44 11.85 -1.28
C ILE A 76 -1.46 10.65 -0.31
N ASP A 77 -1.10 9.47 -0.79
CA ASP A 77 -1.23 8.21 -0.06
C ASP A 77 -0.14 7.22 -0.49
N ASP A 78 0.03 6.11 0.22
CA ASP A 78 1.02 5.07 -0.10
C ASP A 78 0.75 4.41 -1.45
N VAL A 79 -0.53 4.18 -1.77
CA VAL A 79 -0.95 3.66 -3.08
C VAL A 79 -2.14 4.45 -3.61
N VAL A 80 -1.97 5.02 -4.80
CA VAL A 80 -2.94 5.90 -5.45
C VAL A 80 -3.31 5.36 -6.83
N PHE A 81 -4.60 5.33 -7.14
CA PHE A 81 -5.14 4.97 -8.45
C PHE A 81 -5.80 6.15 -9.14
N ILE A 82 -5.45 6.39 -10.40
CA ILE A 82 -6.01 7.49 -11.21
C ILE A 82 -6.59 6.92 -12.50
N GLY A 83 -7.92 6.94 -12.59
CA GLY A 83 -8.65 6.61 -13.81
C GLY A 83 -8.79 7.81 -14.74
N ARG A 84 -8.75 7.58 -16.05
CA ARG A 84 -9.19 8.52 -17.09
C ARG A 84 -10.11 7.76 -18.02
N PHE A 85 -11.40 8.08 -17.94
CA PHE A 85 -12.43 7.41 -18.72
C PHE A 85 -13.19 8.49 -19.49
N GLY A 86 -13.16 8.43 -20.82
CA GLY A 86 -13.95 9.32 -21.66
C GLY A 86 -15.46 9.11 -21.45
N PRO A 87 -16.31 10.04 -21.93
CA PRO A 87 -17.76 9.93 -21.80
C PRO A 87 -18.33 8.65 -22.43
N ASP A 88 -17.70 8.11 -23.47
CA ASP A 88 -18.12 6.87 -24.12
C ASP A 88 -17.81 5.59 -23.28
N HIS A 89 -17.13 5.75 -22.14
CA HIS A 89 -16.63 4.65 -21.30
C HIS A 89 -17.26 4.62 -19.90
N GLU A 90 -18.50 5.07 -19.73
CA GLU A 90 -19.20 5.10 -18.43
C GLU A 90 -19.19 3.76 -17.68
N HIS A 91 -19.27 2.64 -18.41
CA HIS A 91 -19.20 1.30 -17.78
C HIS A 91 -17.87 1.05 -17.04
N LEU A 92 -16.73 1.51 -17.57
CA LEU A 92 -15.42 1.38 -16.92
C LEU A 92 -15.33 2.32 -15.73
N ARG A 93 -15.91 3.51 -15.85
CA ARG A 93 -16.01 4.46 -14.74
C ARG A 93 -16.77 3.85 -13.57
N SER A 94 -17.93 3.22 -13.84
CA SER A 94 -18.73 2.53 -12.82
C SER A 94 -17.97 1.38 -12.15
N GLN A 95 -17.25 0.56 -12.92
CA GLN A 95 -16.39 -0.49 -12.37
C GLN A 95 -15.25 0.08 -11.51
N PHE A 96 -14.65 1.19 -11.94
CA PHE A 96 -13.63 1.90 -11.16
C PHE A 96 -14.19 2.44 -9.84
N ASP A 97 -15.36 3.06 -9.87
CA ASP A 97 -16.01 3.57 -8.65
C ASP A 97 -16.40 2.43 -7.68
N GLN A 98 -16.78 1.26 -8.20
CA GLN A 98 -17.00 0.07 -7.37
C GLN A 98 -15.71 -0.43 -6.72
N ALA A 99 -14.60 -0.47 -7.46
CA ALA A 99 -13.30 -0.80 -6.90
C ALA A 99 -12.91 0.23 -5.82
N ALA A 100 -13.07 1.52 -6.08
CA ALA A 100 -12.81 2.57 -5.10
C ALA A 100 -13.62 2.35 -3.82
N ARG A 101 -14.92 2.06 -3.89
CA ARG A 101 -15.74 1.74 -2.71
C ARG A 101 -15.25 0.51 -1.94
N THR A 102 -14.73 -0.49 -2.65
CA THR A 102 -14.25 -1.74 -2.05
C THR A 102 -12.90 -1.56 -1.33
N TYR A 103 -12.05 -0.66 -1.83
CA TYR A 103 -10.66 -0.52 -1.39
C TYR A 103 -10.34 0.85 -0.75
N HIS A 104 -11.36 1.71 -0.53
CA HIS A 104 -11.20 3.07 0.01
C HIS A 104 -10.58 3.14 1.41
N ASP A 105 -10.60 2.04 2.16
CA ASP A 105 -10.00 1.91 3.47
C ASP A 105 -8.47 1.76 3.42
N ARG A 106 -7.94 1.40 2.24
CA ARG A 106 -6.52 1.07 2.04
C ARG A 106 -5.83 1.93 1.00
N PHE A 107 -6.55 2.37 -0.03
CA PHE A 107 -5.96 3.09 -1.16
C PHE A 107 -6.80 4.29 -1.56
N SER A 108 -6.14 5.29 -2.14
CA SER A 108 -6.78 6.49 -2.65
C SER A 108 -7.10 6.37 -4.14
N PHE A 109 -8.28 6.83 -4.54
CA PHE A 109 -8.77 6.75 -5.92
C PHE A 109 -9.22 8.12 -6.41
N ALA A 110 -8.78 8.50 -7.61
CA ALA A 110 -9.27 9.69 -8.30
C ALA A 110 -9.63 9.37 -9.75
N VAL A 111 -10.48 10.23 -10.32
CA VAL A 111 -10.66 10.28 -11.76
C VAL A 111 -10.26 11.64 -12.27
N ALA A 112 -9.35 11.62 -13.23
CA ALA A 112 -8.89 12.80 -13.93
C ALA A 112 -9.74 13.05 -15.18
N GLU A 113 -9.75 14.31 -15.63
CA GLU A 113 -10.40 14.69 -16.88
C GLU A 113 -9.85 13.86 -18.06
N ALA A 114 -10.76 13.35 -18.90
CA ALA A 114 -10.46 12.62 -20.12
C ALA A 114 -11.07 13.36 -21.31
N ARG A 115 -10.35 13.43 -22.43
CA ARG A 115 -10.85 14.08 -23.65
C ARG A 115 -11.81 13.14 -24.38
N GLN A 116 -12.76 13.70 -25.13
CA GLN A 116 -13.62 12.91 -26.01
C GLN A 116 -12.76 12.16 -27.05
N GLY A 117 -13.04 10.87 -27.27
CA GLY A 117 -12.23 10.02 -28.15
C GLY A 117 -10.87 9.59 -27.58
N GLN A 118 -10.54 9.94 -26.33
CA GLN A 118 -9.36 9.42 -25.66
C GLN A 118 -9.62 8.00 -25.15
N GLU A 119 -8.70 7.09 -25.45
CA GLU A 119 -8.72 5.73 -24.91
C GLU A 119 -8.69 5.75 -23.37
N PRO A 120 -9.49 4.89 -22.72
CA PRO A 120 -9.52 4.82 -21.28
C PRO A 120 -8.15 4.36 -20.76
N THR A 121 -7.73 4.93 -19.63
CA THR A 121 -6.49 4.53 -18.95
C THR A 121 -6.69 4.47 -17.45
N LEU A 122 -5.97 3.55 -16.82
CA LEU A 122 -5.90 3.45 -15.37
C LEU A 122 -4.43 3.43 -14.97
N ALA A 123 -4.02 4.44 -14.20
CA ALA A 123 -2.68 4.56 -13.65
C ALA A 123 -2.69 4.23 -12.16
N CYS A 124 -1.55 3.74 -11.65
CA CYS A 124 -1.34 3.51 -10.24
C CYS A 124 0.06 3.92 -9.81
N TYR A 125 0.14 4.55 -8.65
CA TYR A 125 1.34 5.05 -8.01
C TYR A 125 1.46 4.36 -6.65
N ASN A 126 2.36 3.40 -6.54
CA ASN A 126 2.75 2.80 -5.26
C ASN A 126 3.98 3.57 -4.76
N ASN A 127 3.73 4.62 -3.99
CA ASN A 127 4.75 5.52 -3.46
C ASN A 127 5.61 4.84 -2.40
N LEU A 128 5.02 3.92 -1.65
CA LEU A 128 5.71 3.09 -0.67
C LEU A 128 6.85 2.30 -1.33
N ASP A 129 6.60 1.75 -2.54
CA ASP A 129 7.58 1.01 -3.31
C ASP A 129 8.30 1.82 -4.40
N GLY A 130 7.86 3.06 -4.67
CA GLY A 130 8.38 3.89 -5.74
C GLY A 130 8.06 3.34 -7.13
N GLU A 131 6.96 2.60 -7.26
CA GLU A 131 6.50 2.01 -8.52
C GLU A 131 5.36 2.81 -9.14
N HIS A 132 5.38 2.89 -10.47
CA HIS A 132 4.28 3.43 -11.25
C HIS A 132 3.93 2.47 -12.38
N LYS A 133 2.63 2.17 -12.54
CA LYS A 133 2.11 1.29 -13.59
C LYS A 133 0.90 1.94 -14.24
N SER A 134 0.64 1.62 -15.50
CA SER A 134 -0.57 2.04 -16.22
C SER A 134 -1.09 0.92 -17.10
N THR A 135 -2.41 0.85 -17.29
CA THR A 135 -3.07 -0.07 -18.22
C THR A 135 -4.12 0.65 -19.07
N ALA A 136 -4.29 0.17 -20.30
CA ALA A 136 -5.41 0.49 -21.19
C ALA A 136 -6.22 -0.78 -21.55
N GLU A 137 -5.93 -1.91 -20.91
CA GLU A 137 -6.53 -3.21 -21.21
C GLU A 137 -7.72 -3.49 -20.29
N PHE A 138 -8.93 -3.36 -20.83
CA PHE A 138 -10.19 -3.53 -20.07
C PHE A 138 -11.11 -4.62 -20.64
N ALA A 139 -10.59 -5.52 -21.48
CA ALA A 139 -11.38 -6.56 -22.13
C ALA A 139 -12.06 -7.54 -21.15
N SER A 140 -11.51 -7.68 -19.94
CA SER A 140 -12.05 -8.55 -18.90
C SER A 140 -12.86 -7.75 -17.87
N PRO A 141 -13.99 -8.27 -17.38
CA PRO A 141 -14.73 -7.66 -16.27
C PRO A 141 -13.94 -7.63 -14.95
N ARG A 142 -12.81 -8.35 -14.88
CA ARG A 142 -11.89 -8.33 -13.73
C ARG A 142 -10.67 -7.43 -13.95
N ALA A 143 -10.58 -6.71 -15.07
CA ALA A 143 -9.40 -5.92 -15.41
C ALA A 143 -9.04 -4.89 -14.33
N ILE A 144 -10.01 -4.09 -13.87
CA ILE A 144 -9.77 -3.08 -12.84
C ILE A 144 -9.40 -3.72 -11.49
N PRO A 145 -10.18 -4.67 -10.93
CA PRO A 145 -9.78 -5.37 -9.69
C PRO A 145 -8.41 -6.07 -9.78
N ALA A 146 -8.09 -6.67 -10.92
CA ALA A 146 -6.79 -7.30 -11.15
C ALA A 146 -5.67 -6.28 -11.18
N PHE A 147 -5.87 -5.12 -11.81
CA PHE A 147 -4.90 -4.03 -11.83
C PHE A 147 -4.68 -3.42 -10.43
N VAL A 148 -5.75 -3.26 -9.65
CA VAL A 148 -5.65 -2.85 -8.23
C VAL A 148 -4.79 -3.84 -7.46
N LYS A 149 -5.08 -5.14 -7.56
CA LYS A 149 -4.29 -6.20 -6.90
C LYS A 149 -2.83 -6.21 -7.35
N LEU A 150 -2.58 -6.00 -8.64
CA LEU A 150 -1.22 -5.97 -9.21
C LEU A 150 -0.41 -4.82 -8.63
N CYS A 151 -0.98 -3.62 -8.55
CA CYS A 151 -0.24 -2.45 -8.10
C CYS A 151 -0.08 -2.39 -6.57
N SER A 152 -1.07 -2.91 -5.85
CA SER A 152 -1.04 -3.00 -4.38
C SER A 152 -0.35 -4.25 -3.83
N ALA A 153 0.23 -5.08 -4.70
CA ALA A 153 0.97 -6.26 -4.28
C ALA A 153 2.16 -5.85 -3.40
N PRO A 154 2.29 -6.37 -2.17
CA PRO A 154 3.42 -6.04 -1.30
C PRO A 154 4.75 -6.48 -1.93
N LEU A 155 5.77 -5.63 -1.86
CA LEU A 155 7.12 -5.98 -2.31
C LEU A 155 7.73 -7.13 -1.50
N ILE A 156 7.40 -7.19 -0.21
CA ILE A 156 7.80 -8.27 0.71
C ILE A 156 6.51 -8.87 1.28
N PRO A 157 5.88 -9.81 0.57
CA PRO A 157 4.65 -10.43 1.04
C PRO A 157 4.92 -11.49 2.10
N GLU A 158 3.86 -11.88 2.80
CA GLU A 158 3.85 -13.13 3.55
C GLU A 158 3.68 -14.32 2.58
N LEU A 159 4.54 -15.32 2.74
CA LEU A 159 4.46 -16.58 2.03
C LEU A 159 3.45 -17.49 2.73
N MET A 160 2.46 -17.92 1.95
CA MET A 160 1.39 -18.80 2.36
C MET A 160 1.23 -19.89 1.29
N ARG A 161 0.61 -21.02 1.64
CA ARG A 161 0.33 -22.10 0.67
C ARG A 161 -0.39 -21.60 -0.60
N SER A 162 -1.23 -20.57 -0.48
CA SER A 162 -2.00 -20.02 -1.61
C SER A 162 -1.18 -19.22 -2.62
N ASN A 163 0.00 -18.69 -2.24
CA ASN A 163 0.85 -17.89 -3.12
C ASN A 163 2.24 -18.52 -3.37
N GLU A 164 2.62 -19.52 -2.57
CA GLU A 164 3.91 -20.18 -2.60
C GLU A 164 4.34 -20.59 -4.02
N LEU A 165 3.47 -21.30 -4.74
CA LEU A 165 3.77 -21.81 -6.09
C LEU A 165 4.23 -20.70 -7.05
N SER A 166 3.65 -19.51 -6.96
CA SER A 166 4.00 -18.39 -7.85
C SER A 166 5.44 -17.91 -7.69
N PHE A 167 6.01 -18.02 -6.47
CA PHE A 167 7.41 -17.67 -6.24
C PHE A 167 8.36 -18.70 -6.85
N TYR A 168 8.01 -19.99 -6.77
CA TYR A 168 8.80 -21.07 -7.38
C TYR A 168 8.75 -21.02 -8.92
N GLU A 169 7.58 -20.72 -9.50
CA GLU A 169 7.41 -20.58 -10.95
C GLU A 169 8.24 -19.43 -11.54
N SER A 170 8.50 -18.38 -10.77
CA SER A 170 9.36 -17.25 -11.18
C SER A 170 10.82 -17.64 -11.44
N ARG A 171 11.27 -18.77 -10.86
CA ARG A 171 12.66 -19.24 -10.83
C ARG A 171 13.68 -18.27 -10.20
N LYS A 172 13.25 -17.18 -9.58
CA LYS A 172 14.11 -16.28 -8.80
C LYS A 172 14.49 -16.95 -7.49
N SER A 173 15.65 -16.61 -6.93
CA SER A 173 15.99 -17.08 -5.58
C SER A 173 15.12 -16.35 -4.56
N ILE A 174 14.82 -17.02 -3.44
CA ILE A 174 13.85 -16.55 -2.44
C ILE A 174 14.60 -16.32 -1.14
N VAL A 175 14.51 -15.10 -0.61
CA VAL A 175 14.99 -14.74 0.73
C VAL A 175 13.82 -14.87 1.69
N HIS A 176 13.85 -15.93 2.49
CA HIS A 176 12.86 -16.24 3.51
C HIS A 176 13.25 -15.59 4.83
N TYR A 177 12.29 -14.95 5.50
CA TYR A 177 12.44 -14.52 6.88
C TYR A 177 11.30 -15.06 7.74
N PHE A 178 11.64 -15.96 8.65
CA PHE A 178 10.71 -16.57 9.58
C PHE A 178 10.50 -15.63 10.77
N VAL A 179 9.25 -15.30 11.05
CA VAL A 179 8.83 -14.33 12.09
C VAL A 179 7.85 -14.96 13.06
N HIS A 180 7.81 -14.45 14.30
CA HIS A 180 6.91 -14.96 15.32
C HIS A 180 5.65 -14.13 15.53
N ASN A 181 5.65 -12.88 15.08
CA ASN A 181 4.55 -11.94 15.30
C ASN A 181 4.62 -10.77 14.31
N GLU A 182 3.52 -10.01 14.26
CA GLU A 182 3.36 -8.93 13.29
C GLU A 182 4.35 -7.78 13.49
N LYS A 183 4.66 -7.41 14.74
CA LYS A 183 5.62 -6.33 15.01
C LYS A 183 7.02 -6.65 14.47
N GLU A 184 7.43 -7.91 14.58
CA GLU A 184 8.70 -8.37 14.00
C GLU A 184 8.65 -8.34 12.46
N ARG A 185 7.53 -8.78 11.88
CA ARG A 185 7.30 -8.74 10.43
C ARG A 185 7.39 -7.32 9.88
N GLU A 186 6.67 -6.37 10.47
CA GLU A 186 6.66 -4.96 10.08
C GLU A 186 8.07 -4.37 10.14
N ALA A 187 8.81 -4.64 11.23
CA ALA A 187 10.18 -4.17 11.39
C ALA A 187 11.12 -4.73 10.31
N TYR A 188 11.01 -6.02 9.99
CA TYR A 188 11.79 -6.64 8.92
C TYR A 188 11.43 -6.08 7.55
N VAL A 189 10.14 -5.95 7.24
CA VAL A 189 9.67 -5.40 5.97
C VAL A 189 10.19 -3.97 5.79
N ALA A 190 10.11 -3.13 6.82
CA ALA A 190 10.64 -1.76 6.76
C ALA A 190 12.16 -1.75 6.53
N GLU A 191 12.91 -2.56 7.28
CA GLU A 191 14.37 -2.67 7.16
C GLU A 191 14.81 -3.17 5.78
N MET A 192 14.15 -4.19 5.24
CA MET A 192 14.59 -4.85 4.00
C MET A 192 14.03 -4.22 2.73
N ARG A 193 13.01 -3.36 2.82
CA ARG A 193 12.36 -2.77 1.65
C ARG A 193 13.35 -2.13 0.66
N PRO A 194 14.36 -1.33 1.07
CA PRO A 194 15.33 -0.76 0.12
C PRO A 194 16.13 -1.83 -0.64
N LEU A 195 16.53 -2.90 0.05
CA LEU A 195 17.27 -4.01 -0.57
C LEU A 195 16.38 -4.84 -1.50
N ALA A 196 15.15 -5.13 -1.08
CA ALA A 196 14.18 -5.84 -1.91
C ALA A 196 13.90 -5.09 -3.21
N LYS A 197 13.78 -3.75 -3.17
CA LYS A 197 13.65 -2.91 -4.37
C LYS A 197 14.84 -3.08 -5.31
N LYS A 198 16.05 -2.99 -4.75
CA LYS A 198 17.31 -3.07 -5.50
C LYS A 198 17.47 -4.42 -6.21
N LEU A 199 17.03 -5.52 -5.60
CA LEU A 199 17.30 -6.88 -6.07
C LEU A 199 16.07 -7.61 -6.65
N ARG A 200 14.93 -6.93 -6.81
CA ARG A 200 13.65 -7.53 -7.26
C ARG A 200 13.70 -8.31 -8.57
N GLU A 201 14.63 -7.97 -9.46
CA GLU A 201 14.78 -8.66 -10.75
C GLU A 201 15.37 -10.07 -10.59
N TYR A 202 16.08 -10.32 -9.48
CA TYR A 202 16.81 -11.56 -9.22
C TYR A 202 16.26 -12.34 -8.03
N LEU A 203 15.65 -11.63 -7.07
CA LEU A 203 15.25 -12.17 -5.78
C LEU A 203 13.79 -11.83 -5.44
N HIS A 204 13.12 -12.78 -4.80
CA HIS A 204 11.94 -12.51 -3.99
C HIS A 204 12.34 -12.41 -2.52
N PHE A 205 11.77 -11.44 -1.80
CA PHE A 205 11.87 -11.36 -0.35
C PHE A 205 10.49 -11.72 0.20
N VAL A 206 10.43 -12.63 1.16
CA VAL A 206 9.18 -13.06 1.78
C VAL A 206 9.33 -13.18 3.28
N THR A 207 8.20 -13.05 3.98
CA THR A 207 8.11 -13.38 5.40
C THR A 207 7.26 -14.63 5.59
N THR A 208 7.52 -15.43 6.62
CA THR A 208 6.78 -16.67 6.88
C THR A 208 6.52 -16.78 8.38
N ASP A 209 5.30 -17.09 8.80
CA ASP A 209 5.02 -17.34 10.22
C ASP A 209 5.72 -18.62 10.70
N ALA A 210 6.69 -18.46 11.60
CA ALA A 210 7.48 -19.56 12.15
C ALA A 210 6.65 -20.52 13.01
N ASN A 211 5.56 -20.05 13.59
CA ASN A 211 4.67 -20.86 14.43
C ASN A 211 3.76 -21.73 13.58
N GLU A 212 3.26 -21.20 12.45
CA GLU A 212 2.41 -21.95 11.51
C GLU A 212 3.24 -22.90 10.63
N TYR A 213 4.41 -22.45 10.17
CA TYR A 213 5.26 -23.17 9.21
C TYR A 213 6.56 -23.67 9.85
N ALA A 214 6.47 -24.26 11.04
CA ALA A 214 7.63 -24.71 11.81
C ALA A 214 8.53 -25.71 11.06
N ASP A 215 7.93 -26.63 10.30
CA ASP A 215 8.66 -27.61 9.47
C ASP A 215 9.36 -26.94 8.28
N ALA A 216 8.77 -25.88 7.72
CA ALA A 216 9.41 -25.11 6.65
C ALA A 216 10.67 -24.39 7.13
N ALA A 217 10.68 -23.89 8.37
CA ALA A 217 11.88 -23.31 8.98
C ALA A 217 13.02 -24.34 9.04
N GLU A 218 12.71 -25.59 9.39
CA GLU A 218 13.68 -26.69 9.41
C GLU A 218 14.21 -27.02 8.01
N MET A 219 13.33 -27.10 7.01
CA MET A 219 13.73 -27.27 5.60
C MET A 219 14.61 -26.11 5.08
N MET A 220 14.54 -24.94 5.72
CA MET A 220 15.36 -23.78 5.40
C MET A 220 16.68 -23.72 6.20
N GLY A 221 17.03 -24.80 6.90
CA GLY A 221 18.27 -24.91 7.67
C GLY A 221 18.25 -24.14 9.00
N LEU A 222 17.05 -23.77 9.47
CA LEU A 222 16.85 -23.18 10.79
C LEU A 222 16.41 -24.26 11.78
N ARG A 223 16.41 -23.93 13.07
CA ARG A 223 15.77 -24.83 14.06
C ARG A 223 14.27 -24.82 13.84
N ARG A 224 13.61 -25.97 14.01
CA ARG A 224 12.16 -26.09 13.86
C ARG A 224 11.41 -25.02 14.67
N GLY A 225 10.58 -24.25 13.99
CA GLY A 225 9.81 -23.15 14.58
C GLY A 225 10.61 -21.95 15.06
N ALA A 226 11.91 -21.83 14.73
CA ALA A 226 12.70 -20.65 15.05
C ALA A 226 12.55 -19.57 13.97
N GLY A 227 12.57 -18.30 14.41
CA GLY A 227 12.76 -17.18 13.51
C GLY A 227 14.18 -17.14 12.92
N GLY A 228 14.35 -16.41 11.82
CA GLY A 228 15.64 -16.27 11.16
C GLY A 228 15.53 -16.12 9.64
N LEU A 229 16.67 -15.87 9.01
CA LEU A 229 16.76 -15.67 7.56
C LEU A 229 17.40 -16.86 6.87
N SER A 230 16.88 -17.24 5.71
CA SER A 230 17.50 -18.23 4.83
C SER A 230 17.28 -17.84 3.37
N VAL A 231 18.23 -18.18 2.51
CA VAL A 231 18.13 -17.94 1.07
C VAL A 231 18.01 -19.27 0.37
N GLN A 232 17.03 -19.41 -0.52
CA GLN A 232 16.80 -20.62 -1.29
C GLN A 232 16.96 -20.33 -2.78
N ASN A 233 17.68 -21.18 -3.49
CA ASN A 233 17.65 -21.22 -4.95
C ASN A 233 16.74 -22.36 -5.41
N PRO A 234 15.52 -22.06 -5.91
CA PRO A 234 14.57 -23.10 -6.30
C PRO A 234 15.01 -23.90 -7.53
N ASN A 235 15.98 -23.41 -8.32
CA ASN A 235 16.48 -24.12 -9.50
C ASN A 235 17.46 -25.25 -9.15
N THR A 236 18.24 -25.08 -8.09
CA THR A 236 19.23 -26.08 -7.64
C THR A 236 18.77 -26.83 -6.41
N GLY A 237 17.79 -26.29 -5.67
CA GLY A 237 17.39 -26.79 -4.35
C GLY A 237 18.34 -26.36 -3.23
N ASP A 238 19.34 -25.52 -3.53
CA ASP A 238 20.30 -25.08 -2.51
C ASP A 238 19.64 -24.12 -1.52
N VAL A 239 20.00 -24.30 -0.25
CA VAL A 239 19.51 -23.49 0.89
C VAL A 239 20.70 -22.92 1.63
N TYR A 240 20.63 -21.66 2.04
CA TYR A 240 21.70 -20.92 2.70
C TYR A 240 21.15 -20.21 3.95
N PRO A 241 21.10 -20.88 5.11
CA PRO A 241 20.66 -20.27 6.36
C PRO A 241 21.66 -19.19 6.80
N TYR A 242 21.15 -18.09 7.32
CA TYR A 242 21.95 -17.01 7.86
C TYR A 242 22.55 -17.41 9.23
N ALA A 243 23.75 -17.98 9.21
CA ALA A 243 24.44 -18.48 10.41
C ALA A 243 25.39 -17.45 11.07
N ARG A 244 25.35 -16.19 10.64
CA ARG A 244 26.23 -15.13 11.15
C ARG A 244 25.74 -14.61 12.51
N ARG A 245 26.64 -14.02 13.30
CA ARG A 245 26.28 -13.47 14.63
C ARG A 245 25.71 -12.06 14.53
N GLU A 246 26.01 -11.37 13.44
CA GLU A 246 25.56 -10.03 13.14
C GLU A 246 24.04 -9.99 13.04
N LYS A 247 23.46 -8.85 13.45
CA LYS A 247 22.02 -8.64 13.33
C LYS A 247 21.62 -8.64 11.85
N ILE A 248 20.46 -9.23 11.56
CA ILE A 248 19.82 -9.17 10.25
C ILE A 248 19.40 -7.72 9.98
N THR A 249 20.05 -7.11 9.00
CA THR A 249 19.85 -5.74 8.50
C THR A 249 20.03 -5.75 6.99
N ALA A 250 19.56 -4.74 6.28
CA ALA A 250 19.72 -4.67 4.82
C ALA A 250 21.20 -4.81 4.41
N ALA A 251 22.12 -4.14 5.12
CA ALA A 251 23.54 -4.20 4.83
C ALA A 251 24.15 -5.60 5.06
N THR A 252 23.80 -6.27 6.16
CA THR A 252 24.36 -7.59 6.49
C THR A 252 23.78 -8.69 5.62
N VAL A 253 22.51 -8.56 5.20
CA VAL A 253 21.87 -9.47 4.23
C VAL A 253 22.42 -9.26 2.83
N GLU A 254 22.65 -8.01 2.41
CA GLU A 254 23.28 -7.73 1.11
C GLU A 254 24.69 -8.34 1.03
N ALA A 255 25.49 -8.19 2.08
CA ALA A 255 26.81 -8.83 2.15
C ALA A 255 26.71 -10.36 2.10
N PHE A 256 25.72 -10.95 2.79
CA PHE A 256 25.48 -12.39 2.76
C PHE A 256 25.12 -12.89 1.37
N LEU A 257 24.21 -12.21 0.67
CA LEU A 257 23.84 -12.52 -0.72
C LEU A 257 25.05 -12.41 -1.65
N GLY A 258 25.89 -11.39 -1.47
CA GLY A 258 27.13 -11.23 -2.22
C GLY A 258 28.10 -12.38 -2.01
N ASP A 259 28.25 -12.85 -0.77
CA ASP A 259 29.14 -13.98 -0.45
C ASP A 259 28.60 -15.32 -0.99
N ILE A 260 27.27 -15.51 -1.07
CA ILE A 260 26.66 -16.67 -1.75
C ILE A 260 27.02 -16.66 -3.25
N VAL A 261 26.83 -15.53 -3.94
CA VAL A 261 27.14 -15.40 -5.37
C VAL A 261 28.63 -15.62 -5.66
N GLN A 262 29.49 -15.24 -4.72
CA GLN A 262 30.94 -15.46 -4.81
C GLN A 262 31.39 -16.87 -4.40
N GLY A 263 30.47 -17.76 -3.99
CA GLY A 263 30.77 -19.13 -3.58
C GLY A 263 31.48 -19.24 -2.23
N LYS A 264 31.50 -18.16 -1.42
CA LYS A 264 32.11 -18.14 -0.09
C LYS A 264 31.23 -18.79 0.98
N VAL A 265 29.92 -18.84 0.74
CA VAL A 265 28.96 -19.57 1.57
C VAL A 265 28.60 -20.86 0.86
N GLN A 266 28.77 -21.99 1.54
CA GLN A 266 28.36 -23.30 1.02
C GLN A 266 26.87 -23.54 1.32
N PRO A 267 26.15 -24.25 0.43
CA PRO A 267 24.77 -24.63 0.69
C PRO A 267 24.70 -25.55 1.91
N TRP A 268 23.64 -25.37 2.70
CA TRP A 268 23.29 -26.26 3.79
C TRP A 268 22.92 -27.64 3.24
N ARG A 269 23.41 -28.69 3.89
CA ARG A 269 23.28 -30.07 3.43
C ARG A 269 22.32 -30.92 4.29
N GLY A 270 21.56 -30.30 5.19
CA GLY A 270 20.84 -31.05 6.22
C GLY A 270 21.79 -31.60 7.28
N ASP A 271 21.29 -31.86 8.49
CA ASP A 271 21.90 -32.93 9.27
C ASP A 271 21.56 -34.22 8.52
N ALA A 272 22.56 -34.84 7.89
CA ALA A 272 22.44 -36.18 7.33
C ALA A 272 22.30 -37.20 8.47
N GLY A 273 21.14 -37.20 9.11
CA GLY A 273 20.68 -38.19 10.07
C GLY A 273 19.56 -39.02 9.47
N HIS A 274 19.83 -39.70 8.36
CA HIS A 274 19.02 -40.83 7.91
C HIS A 274 19.95 -41.90 7.32
N ASP A 275 20.26 -42.83 8.22
CA ASP A 275 20.83 -44.16 8.08
C ASP A 275 20.95 -44.73 6.67
N GLU A 276 22.18 -45.13 6.34
CA GLU A 276 22.43 -46.34 5.57
C GLU A 276 21.76 -47.53 6.29
N LEU A 277 20.66 -48.06 5.73
CA LEU A 277 20.25 -49.45 5.85
C LEU A 277 19.63 -49.92 4.52
#